data_AF-B4JQB0-F1
#
_entry.id   AF-B4JQB0-F1
#
_cell.length_a   1.000
_cell.length_b   1.000
_cell.length_c   1.000
_cell.angle_alpha   90.00
_cell.angle_beta   90.00
_cell.angle_gamma   90.00
#
_symmetry.space_group_name_H-M   'P 1'
#
loop_
_entity.id
_entity.type
_entity.pdbx_description
1 polymer ?
#
loop_
_entity_poly.entity_id
_entity_poly.type
_entity_poly.pdbx_seq_one_letter_code
_entity_poly.pdbx_strand_id
1 'polypeptide(L)'
;MLRKSFNNLPRFGQLFSRLQSTQSAATAVEEPEDIDVIEERILKHPDYFQVNNLFTVRDLFNARVHYGHKEGSLDDRMRPYLYGNRLGHLIFDLDKTATHLRQALNFTAHIAFRDGIILFFNRNALNALLVEQKAMEAGEYSHTRFWRGGIFTNANVQFDAVTRLPDLCIFLNTQNNVMAQHTAVRDAAKMAIPTIGIVDSNCNPNLITYPVPGNDDSPAAVELYCNLFKEAIWRGKRKRREVLGLPPINEANFKASRSRSKSNKVN
;
A
#
# COMPACT_ATOMS: atom_id res chain seq x y z
N MET A 1 -27.43 -83.94 26.97
CA MET A 1 -27.11 -84.80 25.81
C MET A 1 -28.02 -84.44 24.64
N LEU A 2 -27.41 -84.01 23.54
CA LEU A 2 -27.79 -84.22 22.12
C LEU A 2 -29.17 -83.80 21.56
N ARG A 3 -29.12 -82.65 20.85
CA ARG A 3 -29.56 -82.37 19.45
C ARG A 3 -30.77 -83.08 18.85
N LYS A 4 -31.66 -82.27 18.27
CA LYS A 4 -32.34 -82.32 16.93
C LYS A 4 -33.25 -81.07 16.87
N SER A 5 -33.59 -80.39 15.77
CA SER A 5 -33.34 -80.48 14.34
C SER A 5 -34.17 -79.36 13.67
N PHE A 6 -33.54 -78.56 12.80
CA PHE A 6 -34.03 -77.94 11.55
C PHE A 6 -35.34 -77.11 11.42
N ASN A 7 -35.13 -75.84 11.00
CA ASN A 7 -35.70 -75.11 9.84
C ASN A 7 -37.22 -75.09 9.54
N ASN A 8 -37.75 -73.87 9.37
CA ASN A 8 -38.74 -73.52 8.33
C ASN A 8 -38.85 -71.99 8.08
N LEU A 9 -38.29 -71.52 6.93
CA LEU A 9 -38.81 -70.54 5.92
C LEU A 9 -39.21 -69.07 6.32
N PRO A 10 -39.43 -68.11 5.38
CA PRO A 10 -38.63 -67.67 4.21
C PRO A 10 -38.46 -66.11 4.11
N ARG A 11 -37.77 -65.66 3.04
CA ARG A 11 -37.37 -64.27 2.66
C ARG A 11 -38.53 -63.36 2.19
N PHE A 12 -38.47 -62.03 2.48
CA PHE A 12 -38.46 -60.87 1.53
C PHE A 12 -38.83 -59.52 2.20
N GLY A 13 -38.19 -58.41 1.78
CA GLY A 13 -38.64 -57.01 1.99
C GLY A 13 -37.59 -56.07 2.62
N GLN A 14 -36.61 -55.55 1.86
CA GLN A 14 -36.54 -54.16 1.34
C GLN A 14 -36.57 -53.03 2.38
N LEU A 15 -35.42 -52.37 2.58
CA LEU A 15 -35.24 -50.89 2.59
C LEU A 15 -33.79 -50.56 2.98
N PHE A 16 -32.90 -50.43 1.99
CA PHE A 16 -31.67 -49.65 2.16
C PHE A 16 -31.55 -48.64 1.03
N SER A 17 -31.44 -47.40 1.46
CA SER A 17 -31.46 -46.18 0.67
C SER A 17 -30.31 -46.11 -0.32
N ARG A 18 -30.64 -45.66 -1.53
CA ARG A 18 -29.71 -45.28 -2.58
C ARG A 18 -29.01 -43.98 -2.15
N LEU A 19 -27.84 -44.09 -1.52
CA LEU A 19 -26.91 -42.97 -1.37
C LEU A 19 -26.36 -42.64 -2.77
N GLN A 20 -26.95 -41.64 -3.41
CA GLN A 20 -26.34 -40.98 -4.55
C GLN A 20 -25.02 -40.38 -4.08
N SER A 21 -23.93 -40.81 -4.72
CA SER A 21 -22.64 -40.16 -4.62
C SER A 21 -22.78 -38.73 -5.14
N THR A 22 -22.90 -37.76 -4.24
CA THR A 22 -22.56 -36.38 -4.54
C THR A 22 -21.06 -36.35 -4.77
N GLN A 23 -20.64 -36.50 -6.02
CA GLN A 23 -19.34 -36.00 -6.43
C GLN A 23 -19.42 -34.48 -6.27
N SER A 24 -18.94 -33.98 -5.13
CA SER A 24 -18.51 -32.59 -5.00
C SER A 24 -17.58 -32.32 -6.17
N ALA A 25 -17.97 -31.37 -7.02
CA ALA A 25 -17.08 -30.83 -8.04
C ALA A 25 -15.83 -30.32 -7.32
N ALA A 26 -14.77 -31.11 -7.36
CA ALA A 26 -13.45 -30.65 -6.99
C ALA A 26 -13.13 -29.53 -7.97
N THR A 27 -13.16 -28.29 -7.49
CA THR A 27 -12.59 -27.15 -8.20
C THR A 27 -11.20 -27.59 -8.62
N ALA A 28 -10.98 -27.72 -9.93
CA ALA A 28 -9.67 -28.06 -10.47
C ALA A 28 -8.71 -27.00 -9.92
N VAL A 29 -7.83 -27.40 -9.02
CA VAL A 29 -6.70 -26.57 -8.61
C VAL A 29 -5.79 -26.58 -9.83
N GLU A 30 -5.92 -25.56 -10.67
CA GLU A 30 -4.99 -25.32 -11.77
C GLU A 30 -3.57 -25.35 -11.21
N GLU A 31 -2.65 -26.01 -11.92
CA GLU A 31 -1.23 -26.01 -11.52
C GLU A 31 -0.76 -24.57 -11.32
N PRO A 32 0.08 -24.29 -10.31
CA PRO A 32 0.49 -22.94 -10.00
C PRO A 32 1.18 -22.33 -11.23
N GLU A 33 0.49 -21.40 -11.90
CA GLU A 33 1.06 -20.61 -13.01
C GLU A 33 2.35 -19.93 -12.52
N ASP A 34 3.37 -19.87 -13.37
CA ASP A 34 4.61 -19.15 -13.06
C ASP A 34 4.31 -17.68 -12.74
N ILE A 35 4.90 -17.16 -11.65
CA ILE A 35 4.64 -15.80 -11.15
C ILE A 35 4.90 -14.75 -12.24
N ASP A 36 5.91 -14.96 -13.08
CA ASP A 36 6.27 -14.03 -14.15
C ASP A 36 5.16 -13.89 -15.21
N VAL A 37 4.48 -14.99 -15.56
CA VAL A 37 3.35 -14.99 -16.51
C VAL A 37 2.16 -14.24 -15.91
N ILE A 38 1.93 -14.43 -14.60
CA ILE A 38 0.88 -13.74 -13.86
C ILE A 38 1.18 -12.24 -13.81
N GLU A 39 2.42 -11.86 -13.56
CA GLU A 39 2.84 -10.46 -13.56
C GLU A 39 2.62 -9.79 -14.92
N GLU A 40 3.00 -10.43 -16.02
CA GLU A 40 2.76 -9.88 -17.36
C GLU A 40 1.27 -9.66 -17.64
N ARG A 41 0.41 -10.59 -17.21
CA ARG A 41 -1.05 -10.44 -17.34
C ARG A 41 -1.55 -9.26 -16.52
N ILE A 42 -1.05 -9.09 -15.30
CA ILE A 42 -1.42 -7.99 -14.41
C ILE A 42 -1.04 -6.63 -14.99
N LEU A 43 0.16 -6.50 -15.56
CA LEU A 43 0.65 -5.24 -16.14
C LEU A 43 -0.11 -4.80 -17.40
N LYS A 44 -0.79 -5.72 -18.10
CA LYS A 44 -1.63 -5.39 -19.27
C LYS A 44 -2.92 -4.68 -18.88
N HIS A 45 -3.36 -4.79 -17.63
CA HIS A 45 -4.58 -4.14 -17.16
C HIS A 45 -4.28 -2.78 -16.51
N PRO A 46 -4.88 -1.67 -17.00
CA PRO A 46 -4.55 -0.33 -16.52
C PRO A 46 -4.96 -0.08 -15.06
N ASP A 47 -6.00 -0.76 -14.57
CA ASP A 47 -6.48 -0.65 -13.18
C ASP A 47 -6.83 -2.02 -12.59
N TYR A 48 -5.83 -2.89 -12.50
CA TYR A 48 -6.01 -4.27 -12.02
C TYR A 48 -6.51 -4.34 -10.57
N PHE A 49 -6.02 -3.44 -9.70
CA PHE A 49 -6.39 -3.39 -8.28
C PHE A 49 -7.59 -2.49 -7.99
N GLN A 50 -8.26 -1.99 -9.04
CA GLN A 50 -9.43 -1.11 -8.96
C GLN A 50 -9.19 0.16 -8.12
N VAL A 51 -7.98 0.71 -8.12
CA VAL A 51 -7.61 1.86 -7.26
C VAL A 51 -8.43 3.10 -7.57
N ASN A 52 -9.01 3.20 -8.76
CA ASN A 52 -9.85 4.33 -9.17
C ASN A 52 -11.12 4.49 -8.32
N ASN A 53 -11.60 3.42 -7.69
CA ASN A 53 -12.79 3.46 -6.84
C ASN A 53 -12.48 3.86 -5.38
N LEU A 54 -11.21 4.07 -5.01
CA LEU A 54 -10.81 4.38 -3.63
C LEU A 54 -11.22 5.78 -3.20
N PHE A 55 -11.30 6.73 -4.13
CA PHE A 55 -11.64 8.11 -3.83
C PHE A 55 -12.30 8.79 -5.03
N THR A 56 -13.06 9.84 -4.72
CA THR A 56 -13.63 10.77 -5.70
C THR A 56 -12.98 12.13 -5.59
N VAL A 57 -13.13 12.98 -6.62
CA VAL A 57 -12.68 14.39 -6.58
C VAL A 57 -13.35 15.14 -5.41
N ARG A 58 -14.59 14.76 -5.07
CA ARG A 58 -15.32 15.33 -3.93
C ARG A 58 -14.63 15.02 -2.60
N ASP A 59 -14.05 13.83 -2.45
CA ASP A 59 -13.33 13.45 -1.24
C ASP A 59 -12.05 14.27 -1.07
N LEU A 60 -11.31 14.49 -2.17
CA LEU A 60 -10.15 15.40 -2.18
C LEU A 60 -10.53 16.83 -1.80
N PHE A 61 -11.67 17.31 -2.32
CA PHE A 61 -12.18 18.63 -2.00
C PHE A 61 -12.53 18.75 -0.50
N ASN A 62 -13.28 17.79 0.03
CA ASN A 62 -13.69 17.75 1.44
C ASN A 62 -12.49 17.66 2.39
N ALA A 63 -11.44 16.92 1.99
CA ALA A 63 -10.20 16.79 2.75
C ALA A 63 -9.25 18.00 2.61
N ARG A 64 -9.68 19.08 1.94
CA ARG A 64 -8.91 20.34 1.80
C ARG A 64 -7.60 20.18 1.02
N VAL A 65 -7.53 19.20 0.11
CA VAL A 65 -6.36 18.92 -0.73
C VAL A 65 -6.06 20.07 -1.70
N HIS A 66 -7.08 20.83 -2.09
CA HIS A 66 -6.96 21.91 -3.08
C HIS A 66 -6.27 23.17 -2.56
N TYR A 67 -6.06 23.31 -1.25
CA TYR A 67 -5.39 24.50 -0.71
C TYR A 67 -3.88 24.38 -0.89
N GLY A 68 -3.27 25.40 -1.47
CA GLY A 68 -1.82 25.62 -1.44
C GLY A 68 -1.44 26.80 -0.54
N HIS A 69 -0.14 27.09 -0.53
CA HIS A 69 0.43 28.22 0.19
C HIS A 69 0.10 29.57 -0.48
N LYS A 70 0.69 30.65 0.04
CA LYS A 70 0.58 31.99 -0.55
C LYS A 70 1.37 32.08 -1.85
N GLU A 71 0.94 32.96 -2.74
CA GLU A 71 1.62 33.22 -4.02
C GLU A 71 3.12 33.56 -3.87
N GLY A 72 3.49 34.27 -2.79
CA GLY A 72 4.88 34.64 -2.53
C GLY A 72 5.83 33.48 -2.19
N SER A 73 5.30 32.29 -1.86
CA SER A 73 6.09 31.09 -1.57
C SER A 73 6.05 30.05 -2.70
N LEU A 74 5.50 30.42 -3.87
CA LEU A 74 5.37 29.54 -5.03
C LEU A 74 6.75 29.13 -5.58
N ASP A 75 6.95 27.83 -5.82
CA ASP A 75 7.98 27.34 -6.74
C ASP A 75 7.44 27.37 -8.17
N ASP A 76 8.19 27.97 -9.10
CA ASP A 76 7.77 28.13 -10.50
C ASP A 76 7.43 26.79 -11.19
N ARG A 77 8.06 25.69 -10.75
CA ARG A 77 7.83 24.34 -11.30
C ARG A 77 6.45 23.79 -10.92
N MET A 78 5.81 24.35 -9.90
CA MET A 78 4.48 23.94 -9.46
C MET A 78 3.34 24.61 -10.24
N ARG A 79 3.63 25.67 -11.01
CA ARG A 79 2.63 26.41 -11.82
C ARG A 79 1.71 25.51 -12.67
N PRO A 80 2.19 24.46 -13.36
CA PRO A 80 1.33 23.62 -14.19
C PRO A 80 0.24 22.85 -13.41
N TYR A 81 0.45 22.62 -12.10
CA TYR A 81 -0.48 21.87 -11.25
C TYR A 81 -1.52 22.77 -10.56
N LEU A 82 -1.36 24.09 -10.64
CA LEU A 82 -2.26 25.04 -10.03
C LEU A 82 -3.44 25.34 -10.95
N TYR A 83 -4.61 25.47 -10.34
CA TYR A 83 -5.83 25.94 -10.98
C TYR A 83 -5.87 27.47 -11.04
N GLY A 84 -5.47 28.14 -9.96
CA GLY A 84 -5.46 29.59 -9.89
C GLY A 84 -5.11 30.14 -8.50
N ASN A 85 -5.41 31.41 -8.29
CA ASN A 85 -5.18 32.13 -7.04
C ASN A 85 -6.49 32.77 -6.56
N ARG A 86 -6.80 32.62 -5.26
CA ARG A 86 -7.93 33.27 -4.60
C ARG A 86 -7.43 34.05 -3.39
N LEU A 87 -7.53 35.37 -3.43
CA LEU A 87 -7.14 36.27 -2.33
C LEU A 87 -5.67 36.07 -1.87
N GLY A 88 -4.78 35.77 -2.81
CA GLY A 88 -3.35 35.51 -2.54
C GLY A 88 -3.04 34.07 -2.14
N HIS A 89 -4.04 33.19 -2.01
CA HIS A 89 -3.87 31.77 -1.76
C HIS A 89 -3.95 30.97 -3.05
N LEU A 90 -2.97 30.08 -3.26
CA LEU A 90 -2.92 29.21 -4.42
C LEU A 90 -3.92 28.06 -4.28
N ILE A 91 -4.52 27.66 -5.40
CA ILE A 91 -5.49 26.57 -5.48
C ILE A 91 -4.96 25.52 -6.45
N PHE A 92 -4.90 24.27 -6.01
CA PHE A 92 -4.55 23.13 -6.86
C PHE A 92 -5.70 22.70 -7.76
N ASP A 93 -5.35 22.24 -8.96
CA ASP A 93 -6.25 21.58 -9.89
C ASP A 93 -6.45 20.13 -9.46
N LEU A 94 -7.62 19.84 -8.86
CA LEU A 94 -7.92 18.51 -8.33
C LEU A 94 -8.08 17.44 -9.41
N ASP A 95 -8.36 17.79 -10.67
CA ASP A 95 -8.44 16.81 -11.75
C ASP A 95 -7.03 16.30 -12.10
N LYS A 96 -6.04 17.20 -12.09
CA LYS A 96 -4.62 16.83 -12.19
C LYS A 96 -4.19 16.04 -10.97
N THR A 97 -4.52 16.48 -9.76
CA THR A 97 -4.22 15.73 -8.52
C THR A 97 -4.77 14.33 -8.56
N ALA A 98 -6.04 14.14 -8.95
CA ALA A 98 -6.69 12.84 -9.01
C ALA A 98 -5.99 11.90 -10.00
N THR A 99 -5.55 12.41 -11.16
CA THR A 99 -4.83 11.63 -12.16
C THR A 99 -3.48 11.14 -11.62
N HIS A 100 -2.69 12.03 -11.02
CA HIS A 100 -1.39 11.68 -10.46
C HIS A 100 -1.51 10.74 -9.24
N LEU A 101 -2.51 10.98 -8.38
CA LEU A 101 -2.78 10.14 -7.21
C LEU A 101 -3.19 8.72 -7.64
N ARG A 102 -4.03 8.56 -8.67
CA ARG A 102 -4.39 7.23 -9.20
C ARG A 102 -3.17 6.47 -9.71
N GLN A 103 -2.28 7.15 -10.44
CA GLN A 103 -1.02 6.55 -10.91
C GLN A 103 -0.13 6.12 -9.74
N ALA A 104 0.02 6.98 -8.73
CA ALA A 104 0.79 6.68 -7.53
C ALA A 104 0.21 5.50 -6.73
N LEU A 105 -1.12 5.44 -6.54
CA LEU A 105 -1.78 4.33 -5.85
C LEU A 105 -1.67 3.03 -6.63
N ASN A 106 -1.82 3.07 -7.96
CA ASN A 106 -1.65 1.90 -8.80
C ASN A 106 -0.21 1.35 -8.70
N PHE A 107 0.79 2.22 -8.82
CA PHE A 107 2.20 1.84 -8.66
C PHE A 107 2.47 1.23 -7.29
N THR A 108 1.94 1.84 -6.22
CA THR A 108 2.07 1.33 -4.85
C THR A 108 1.47 -0.07 -4.72
N ALA A 109 0.29 -0.30 -5.30
CA ALA A 109 -0.37 -1.61 -5.28
C ALA A 109 0.43 -2.68 -6.03
N HIS A 110 1.05 -2.34 -7.17
CA HIS A 110 1.95 -3.25 -7.88
C HIS A 110 3.21 -3.59 -7.07
N ILE A 111 3.84 -2.62 -6.40
CA ILE A 111 5.01 -2.90 -5.53
C ILE A 111 4.61 -3.80 -4.35
N ALA A 112 3.47 -3.53 -3.72
CA ALA A 112 2.94 -4.37 -2.65
C ALA A 112 2.59 -5.78 -3.14
N PHE A 113 2.07 -5.93 -4.37
CA PHE A 113 1.83 -7.23 -4.98
C PHE A 113 3.13 -8.04 -5.21
N ARG A 114 4.25 -7.36 -5.46
CA ARG A 114 5.58 -7.97 -5.66
C ARG A 114 6.34 -8.26 -4.37
N ASP A 115 5.74 -8.03 -3.21
CA ASP A 115 6.42 -8.13 -1.91
C ASP A 115 7.64 -7.18 -1.81
N GLY A 116 7.48 -5.99 -2.39
CA GLY A 116 8.44 -4.90 -2.30
C GLY A 116 8.37 -4.18 -0.97
N ILE A 117 9.51 -3.68 -0.49
CA ILE A 117 9.60 -2.92 0.76
C ILE A 117 9.17 -1.47 0.50
N ILE A 118 8.13 -1.01 1.21
CA ILE A 118 7.64 0.37 1.12
C ILE A 118 8.04 1.14 2.38
N LEU A 119 8.62 2.33 2.19
CA LEU A 119 9.04 3.21 3.28
C LEU A 119 8.32 4.56 3.21
N PHE A 120 7.51 4.84 4.24
CA PHE A 120 6.84 6.13 4.39
C PHE A 120 7.75 7.17 5.03
N PHE A 121 7.78 8.37 4.46
CA PHE A 121 8.54 9.52 4.95
C PHE A 121 7.60 10.65 5.35
N ASN A 122 7.84 11.21 6.54
CA ASN A 122 7.17 12.42 7.00
C ASN A 122 8.09 13.18 7.97
N ARG A 123 8.40 14.46 7.72
CA ARG A 123 9.14 15.28 8.68
C ARG A 123 8.28 16.17 9.56
N ASN A 124 7.01 16.37 9.20
CA ASN A 124 6.09 17.14 10.00
C ASN A 124 5.78 16.40 11.31
N ALA A 125 6.19 17.01 12.42
CA ALA A 125 6.05 16.45 13.76
C ALA A 125 4.58 16.23 14.15
N LEU A 126 3.66 17.06 13.65
CA LEU A 126 2.22 16.95 13.93
C LEU A 126 1.64 15.62 13.45
N ASN A 127 2.06 15.19 12.27
CA ASN A 127 1.52 13.99 11.61
C ASN A 127 2.41 12.74 11.82
N ALA A 128 3.49 12.84 12.60
CA ALA A 128 4.47 11.76 12.74
C ALA A 128 3.84 10.47 13.30
N LEU A 129 3.06 10.59 14.38
CA LEU A 129 2.39 9.45 15.00
C LEU A 129 1.36 8.82 14.06
N LEU A 130 0.58 9.64 13.35
CA LEU A 130 -0.42 9.18 12.38
C LEU A 130 0.23 8.33 11.29
N VAL A 131 1.32 8.83 10.68
CA VAL A 131 2.03 8.12 9.62
C VAL A 131 2.66 6.82 10.14
N GLU A 132 3.27 6.83 11.33
CA GLU A 132 3.82 5.63 11.96
C GLU A 132 2.77 4.55 12.22
N GLN A 133 1.60 4.95 12.74
CA GLN A 133 0.50 4.02 13.00
C GLN A 133 -0.05 3.45 11.69
N LYS A 134 -0.28 4.29 10.68
CA LYS A 134 -0.84 3.87 9.38
C LYS A 134 0.13 2.97 8.60
N ALA A 135 1.43 3.26 8.62
CA ALA A 135 2.44 2.38 8.05
C ALA A 135 2.49 1.03 8.79
N MET A 136 2.39 1.05 10.12
CA MET A 136 2.33 -0.18 10.92
C MET A 136 1.09 -1.02 10.60
N GLU A 137 -0.07 -0.40 10.43
CA GLU A 137 -1.33 -1.05 9.98
C GLU A 137 -1.21 -1.63 8.58
N ALA A 138 -0.58 -0.91 7.64
CA ALA A 138 -0.35 -1.38 6.27
C ALA A 138 0.63 -2.56 6.20
N GLY A 139 1.40 -2.78 7.27
CA GLY A 139 2.47 -3.78 7.29
C GLY A 139 3.78 -3.31 6.71
N GLU A 140 3.96 -2.00 6.57
CA GLU A 140 5.12 -1.36 5.98
C GLU A 140 5.98 -0.66 7.05
N TYR A 141 6.99 0.07 6.59
CA TYR A 141 7.95 0.81 7.41
C TYR A 141 7.71 2.31 7.29
N SER A 142 8.12 3.07 8.30
CA SER A 142 8.06 4.54 8.27
C SER A 142 9.32 5.14 8.88
N HIS A 143 9.82 6.20 8.28
CA HIS A 143 10.87 7.07 8.82
C HIS A 143 10.34 8.49 8.98
N THR A 144 10.02 8.84 10.23
CA THR A 144 9.46 10.16 10.58
C THR A 144 10.42 11.04 11.40
N ARG A 145 11.50 10.42 11.89
CA ARG A 145 12.51 11.08 12.73
C ARG A 145 13.58 11.76 11.88
N PHE A 146 14.57 12.35 12.53
CA PHE A 146 15.67 13.02 11.85
C PHE A 146 16.36 12.06 10.86
N TRP A 147 16.46 12.48 9.59
CA TRP A 147 17.15 11.72 8.56
C TRP A 147 18.65 11.94 8.67
N ARG A 148 19.37 10.89 9.09
CA ARG A 148 20.83 10.90 9.06
C ARG A 148 21.30 10.70 7.62
N GLY A 149 22.18 11.57 7.15
CA GLY A 149 22.77 11.40 5.82
C GLY A 149 23.52 10.06 5.73
N GLY A 150 23.41 9.40 4.58
CA GLY A 150 24.10 8.13 4.33
C GLY A 150 23.30 6.87 4.67
N ILE A 151 22.05 6.98 5.13
CA ILE A 151 21.19 5.79 5.39
C ILE A 151 21.01 4.93 4.14
N PHE A 152 20.79 5.54 2.97
CA PHE A 152 20.69 4.80 1.70
C PHE A 152 22.04 4.59 1.03
N THR A 153 22.86 5.65 0.92
CA THR A 153 24.11 5.58 0.15
C THR A 153 25.23 4.83 0.85
N ASN A 154 25.18 4.71 2.19
CA ASN A 154 26.18 4.02 3.00
C ASN A 154 25.52 3.01 3.96
N ALA A 155 24.46 2.35 3.49
CA ALA A 155 23.63 1.46 4.30
C ALA A 155 24.44 0.34 4.99
N ASN A 156 25.37 -0.29 4.27
CA ASN A 156 26.17 -1.40 4.80
C ASN A 156 26.98 -1.01 6.05
N VAL A 157 27.53 0.21 6.08
CA VAL A 157 28.29 0.71 7.23
C VAL A 157 27.36 1.24 8.33
N GLN A 158 26.23 1.85 7.96
CA GLN A 158 25.27 2.38 8.93
C GLN A 158 24.56 1.27 9.72
N PHE A 159 24.25 0.15 9.07
CA PHE A 159 23.53 -0.98 9.65
C PHE A 159 24.43 -2.15 10.06
N ASP A 160 25.73 -2.10 9.73
CA ASP A 160 26.72 -3.15 9.99
C ASP A 160 26.27 -4.54 9.46
N ALA A 161 25.48 -4.53 8.38
CA ALA A 161 24.88 -5.73 7.80
C ALA A 161 24.50 -5.50 6.34
N VAL A 162 24.48 -6.59 5.56
CA VAL A 162 23.90 -6.59 4.21
C VAL A 162 22.41 -6.33 4.32
N THR A 163 21.99 -5.12 3.93
CA THR A 163 20.62 -4.63 4.14
C THR A 163 19.90 -4.49 2.81
N ARG A 164 18.69 -5.07 2.71
CA ARG A 164 17.78 -4.81 1.58
C ARG A 164 17.19 -3.41 1.75
N LEU A 165 17.47 -2.53 0.79
CA LEU A 165 16.91 -1.18 0.73
C LEU A 165 15.42 -1.20 0.33
N PRO A 166 14.67 -0.12 0.60
CA PRO A 166 13.28 -0.02 0.15
C PRO A 166 13.18 0.02 -1.37
N ASP A 167 12.17 -0.65 -1.90
CA ASP A 167 11.84 -0.68 -3.33
C ASP A 167 10.96 0.52 -3.73
N LEU A 168 10.29 1.15 -2.77
CA LEU A 168 9.48 2.37 -2.96
C LEU A 168 9.56 3.27 -1.73
N CYS A 169 9.81 4.56 -1.96
CA CYS A 169 9.68 5.60 -0.93
C CYS A 169 8.42 6.45 -1.16
N ILE A 170 7.60 6.65 -0.13
CA ILE A 170 6.41 7.51 -0.18
C ILE A 170 6.62 8.70 0.75
N PHE A 171 6.71 9.91 0.19
CA PHE A 171 6.86 11.16 0.94
C PHE A 171 5.51 11.82 1.14
N LEU A 172 5.06 11.90 2.40
CA LEU A 172 3.86 12.66 2.78
C LEU A 172 4.15 14.17 2.80
N ASN A 173 5.40 14.54 3.08
CA ASN A 173 5.94 15.89 2.94
C ASN A 173 7.31 15.78 2.29
N THR A 174 7.56 16.58 1.25
CA THR A 174 8.82 16.53 0.50
C THR A 174 9.85 17.54 0.99
N GLN A 175 9.44 18.49 1.82
CA GLN A 175 10.31 19.42 2.53
C GLN A 175 10.65 18.92 3.95
N ASN A 176 11.73 19.48 4.50
CA ASN A 176 12.10 19.34 5.90
C ASN A 176 11.68 20.57 6.72
N ASN A 177 11.99 20.56 8.01
CA ASN A 177 11.61 21.63 8.95
C ASN A 177 12.21 23.01 8.62
N VAL A 178 13.21 23.08 7.74
CA VAL A 178 13.89 24.31 7.31
C VAL A 178 13.42 24.71 5.90
N MET A 179 12.27 24.19 5.43
CA MET A 179 11.69 24.48 4.12
C MET A 179 12.62 24.14 2.94
N ALA A 180 13.55 23.20 3.15
CA ALA A 180 14.43 22.68 2.12
C ALA A 180 14.00 21.28 1.71
N GLN A 181 14.28 20.90 0.47
CA GLN A 181 13.98 19.56 -0.04
C GLN A 181 14.61 18.48 0.84
N HIS A 182 13.82 17.46 1.20
CA HIS A 182 14.27 16.37 2.03
C HIS A 182 15.41 15.61 1.35
N THR A 183 16.53 15.43 2.07
CA THR A 183 17.74 14.78 1.52
C THR A 183 17.48 13.36 1.04
N ALA A 184 16.53 12.63 1.66
CA ALA A 184 16.16 11.29 1.21
C ALA A 184 15.56 11.27 -0.21
N VAL A 185 15.00 12.36 -0.73
CA VAL A 185 14.55 12.43 -2.15
C VAL A 185 15.76 12.31 -3.07
N ARG A 186 16.81 13.08 -2.78
CA ARG A 186 18.08 13.01 -3.52
C ARG A 186 18.77 11.66 -3.34
N ASP A 187 18.79 11.14 -2.11
CA ASP A 187 19.45 9.86 -1.83
C ASP A 187 18.71 8.69 -2.51
N ALA A 188 17.37 8.71 -2.55
CA ALA A 188 16.56 7.74 -3.29
C ALA A 188 16.84 7.80 -4.79
N ALA A 189 16.88 9.00 -5.37
CA ALA A 189 17.23 9.19 -6.78
C ALA A 189 18.63 8.65 -7.13
N LYS A 190 19.62 8.85 -6.25
CA LYS A 190 20.98 8.30 -6.41
C LYS A 190 21.00 6.77 -6.37
N MET A 191 20.13 6.16 -5.58
CA MET A 191 20.04 4.70 -5.45
C MET A 191 19.03 4.09 -6.44
N ALA A 192 18.51 4.87 -7.39
CA ALA A 192 17.48 4.44 -8.35
C ALA A 192 16.21 3.87 -7.69
N ILE A 193 15.87 4.35 -6.49
CA ILE A 193 14.65 3.97 -5.77
C ILE A 193 13.52 4.90 -6.24
N PRO A 194 12.41 4.38 -6.78
CA PRO A 194 11.28 5.20 -7.19
C PRO A 194 10.65 5.88 -5.97
N THR A 195 10.20 7.12 -6.18
CA THR A 195 9.59 7.92 -5.12
C THR A 195 8.21 8.42 -5.53
N ILE A 196 7.24 8.26 -4.65
CA ILE A 196 5.97 8.97 -4.68
C ILE A 196 6.07 10.12 -3.67
N GLY A 197 5.60 11.31 -4.02
CA GLY A 197 5.63 12.45 -3.09
C GLY A 197 4.43 13.35 -3.23
N ILE A 198 3.80 13.69 -2.10
CA ILE A 198 2.84 14.79 -2.05
C ILE A 198 3.64 16.10 -2.16
N VAL A 199 3.37 16.87 -3.21
CA VAL A 199 4.09 18.11 -3.51
C VAL A 199 3.16 19.30 -3.34
N ASP A 200 3.45 20.14 -2.35
CA ASP A 200 2.80 21.44 -2.20
C ASP A 200 3.42 22.46 -3.17
N SER A 201 2.79 23.62 -3.27
CA SER A 201 3.07 24.77 -4.12
C SER A 201 4.47 25.35 -3.96
N ASN A 202 5.12 25.12 -2.82
CA ASN A 202 6.50 25.54 -2.53
C ASN A 202 7.53 24.40 -2.74
N CYS A 203 7.11 23.23 -3.19
CA CYS A 203 7.97 22.05 -3.36
C CYS A 203 8.54 21.96 -4.79
N ASN A 204 9.64 21.22 -4.94
CA ASN A 204 10.22 20.90 -6.25
C ASN A 204 9.85 19.47 -6.67
N PRO A 205 9.03 19.29 -7.72
CA PRO A 205 8.56 17.97 -8.15
C PRO A 205 9.59 17.19 -9.00
N ASN A 206 10.65 17.82 -9.51
CA ASN A 206 11.48 17.25 -10.60
C ASN A 206 12.21 15.95 -10.25
N LEU A 207 12.59 15.74 -8.98
CA LEU A 207 13.29 14.52 -8.54
C LEU A 207 12.34 13.43 -8.07
N ILE A 208 11.03 13.67 -8.11
CA ILE A 208 10.02 12.72 -7.64
C ILE A 208 9.46 11.98 -8.84
N THR A 209 9.53 10.64 -8.82
CA THR A 209 9.04 9.78 -9.91
C THR A 209 7.54 9.95 -10.17
N TYR A 210 6.74 9.97 -9.10
CA TYR A 210 5.28 10.18 -9.16
C TYR A 210 4.89 11.33 -8.22
N PRO A 211 4.97 12.59 -8.69
CA PRO A 211 4.57 13.74 -7.88
C PRO A 211 3.04 13.83 -7.83
N VAL A 212 2.47 13.97 -6.64
CA VAL A 212 1.04 14.17 -6.42
C VAL A 212 0.83 15.60 -5.92
N PRO A 213 0.33 16.53 -6.75
CA PRO A 213 0.12 17.90 -6.33
C PRO A 213 -1.03 18.00 -5.34
N GLY A 214 -0.79 18.61 -4.18
CA GLY A 214 -1.83 18.78 -3.17
C GLY A 214 -1.29 19.29 -1.84
N ASN A 215 -2.21 19.66 -0.96
CA ASN A 215 -1.94 20.11 0.40
C ASN A 215 -1.26 19.02 1.24
N ASP A 216 -0.13 19.33 1.86
CA ASP A 216 0.60 18.44 2.78
C ASP A 216 0.60 18.93 4.26
N ASP A 217 -0.06 20.06 4.53
CA ASP A 217 -0.19 20.66 5.86
C ASP A 217 -1.44 20.20 6.61
N SER A 218 -2.57 20.09 5.92
CA SER A 218 -3.85 19.82 6.58
C SER A 218 -3.89 18.39 7.14
N PRO A 219 -4.22 18.19 8.44
CA PRO A 219 -4.36 16.85 9.00
C PRO A 219 -5.37 15.98 8.26
N ALA A 220 -6.46 16.57 7.76
CA ALA A 220 -7.49 15.87 6.99
C ALA A 220 -6.94 15.34 5.64
N ALA A 221 -6.10 16.13 4.96
CA ALA A 221 -5.45 15.70 3.71
C ALA A 221 -4.44 14.57 3.98
N VAL A 222 -3.59 14.74 4.99
CA VAL A 222 -2.57 13.73 5.35
C VAL A 222 -3.21 12.42 5.80
N GLU A 223 -4.28 12.48 6.59
CA GLU A 223 -5.05 11.30 6.97
C GLU A 223 -5.67 10.61 5.75
N LEU A 224 -6.26 11.38 4.83
CA LEU A 224 -6.80 10.83 3.58
C LEU A 224 -5.71 10.10 2.80
N TYR A 225 -4.56 10.72 2.54
CA TYR A 225 -3.46 10.07 1.82
C TYR A 225 -3.00 8.79 2.51
N CYS A 226 -2.79 8.83 3.83
CA CYS A 226 -2.37 7.65 4.58
C CYS A 226 -3.38 6.49 4.46
N ASN A 227 -4.68 6.80 4.53
CA ASN A 227 -5.73 5.80 4.36
C ASN A 227 -5.78 5.23 2.93
N LEU A 228 -5.63 6.08 1.92
CA LEU A 228 -5.62 5.65 0.51
C LEU A 228 -4.41 4.75 0.20
N PHE A 229 -3.21 5.15 0.63
CA PHE A 229 -2.02 4.31 0.46
C PHE A 229 -2.13 3.00 1.22
N LYS A 230 -2.63 3.01 2.46
CA LYS A 230 -2.87 1.79 3.25
C LYS A 230 -3.78 0.82 2.49
N GLU A 231 -4.92 1.31 1.98
CA GLU A 231 -5.87 0.45 1.27
C GLU A 231 -5.29 -0.07 -0.06
N ALA A 232 -4.56 0.76 -0.82
CA ALA A 232 -3.88 0.32 -2.03
C ALA A 232 -2.85 -0.80 -1.76
N ILE A 233 -2.06 -0.66 -0.69
CA ILE A 233 -1.09 -1.69 -0.25
C ILE A 233 -1.83 -2.99 0.09
N TRP A 234 -2.93 -2.91 0.82
CA TRP A 234 -3.70 -4.09 1.19
C TRP A 234 -4.37 -4.77 -0.01
N ARG A 235 -4.86 -4.00 -0.99
CA ARG A 235 -5.37 -4.58 -2.23
C ARG A 235 -4.28 -5.35 -2.97
N GLY A 236 -3.08 -4.78 -3.09
CA GLY A 236 -1.92 -5.47 -3.65
C GLY A 236 -1.58 -6.76 -2.91
N LYS A 237 -1.46 -6.70 -1.58
CA LYS A 237 -1.14 -7.86 -0.73
C LYS A 237 -2.22 -8.94 -0.75
N ARG A 238 -3.50 -8.56 -0.68
CA ARG A 238 -4.63 -9.51 -0.76
C ARG A 238 -4.60 -10.24 -2.09
N LYS A 239 -4.42 -9.51 -3.19
CA LYS A 239 -4.36 -10.08 -4.54
C LYS A 239 -3.16 -11.00 -4.74
N ARG A 240 -1.98 -10.63 -4.23
CA ARG A 240 -0.78 -11.50 -4.23
C ARG A 240 -1.10 -12.85 -3.60
N ARG A 241 -1.75 -12.82 -2.44
CA ARG A 241 -2.05 -14.06 -1.75
C ARG A 241 -3.14 -14.90 -2.40
N GLU A 242 -4.16 -14.27 -2.98
CA GLU A 242 -5.16 -14.99 -3.78
C GLU A 242 -4.46 -15.77 -4.89
N VAL A 243 -3.53 -15.11 -5.59
CA VAL A 243 -2.69 -15.74 -6.62
C VAL A 243 -1.85 -16.89 -6.06
N LEU A 244 -1.26 -16.72 -4.87
CA LEU A 244 -0.44 -17.75 -4.23
C LEU A 244 -1.24 -18.82 -3.46
N GLY A 245 -2.57 -18.78 -3.47
CA GLY A 245 -3.43 -19.71 -2.71
C GLY A 245 -3.29 -19.60 -1.18
N LEU A 246 -2.81 -18.47 -0.66
CA LEU A 246 -2.56 -18.27 0.78
C LEU A 246 -3.82 -17.75 1.51
N PRO A 247 -4.04 -18.15 2.78
CA PRO A 247 -5.25 -17.82 3.55
C PRO A 247 -5.42 -16.32 3.76
N PRO A 248 -6.65 -15.76 3.81
CA PRO A 248 -6.95 -14.32 3.84
C PRO A 248 -6.28 -13.53 4.98
N ILE A 249 -6.03 -12.22 4.79
CA ILE A 249 -5.27 -11.35 5.73
C ILE A 249 -6.41 -10.74 6.50
N ASN A 250 -6.53 -11.16 7.75
CA ASN A 250 -7.31 -10.41 8.72
C ASN A 250 -6.38 -9.41 9.39
N GLU A 251 -6.82 -8.15 9.46
CA GLU A 251 -6.12 -7.06 10.14
C GLU A 251 -5.72 -7.44 11.57
N ALA A 252 -6.59 -8.19 12.25
CA ALA A 252 -6.39 -8.71 13.60
C ALA A 252 -5.20 -9.68 13.68
N ASN A 253 -5.06 -10.59 12.72
CA ASN A 253 -3.97 -11.58 12.68
C ASN A 253 -2.62 -10.90 12.39
N PHE A 254 -2.63 -9.87 11.54
CA PHE A 254 -1.43 -9.12 11.21
C PHE A 254 -0.90 -8.32 12.43
N LYS A 255 -1.78 -7.63 13.17
CA LYS A 255 -1.43 -6.95 14.43
C LYS A 255 -0.84 -7.92 15.48
N ALA A 256 -1.42 -9.11 15.61
CA ALA A 256 -0.95 -10.15 16.55
C ALA A 256 0.44 -10.74 16.18
N SER A 257 0.74 -10.87 14.88
CA SER A 257 2.05 -11.38 14.44
C SER A 257 3.21 -10.42 14.75
N ARG A 258 3.00 -9.11 14.60
CA ARG A 258 4.02 -8.08 14.88
C ARG A 258 4.18 -7.78 16.38
N SER A 259 3.12 -7.85 17.18
CA SER A 259 3.24 -7.67 18.64
C SER A 259 4.11 -8.76 19.29
N ARG A 260 3.99 -10.02 18.83
CA ARG A 260 4.86 -11.14 19.25
C ARG A 260 6.33 -10.94 18.88
N SER A 261 6.62 -10.29 17.75
CA SER A 261 8.00 -9.98 17.36
C SER A 261 8.65 -8.88 18.22
N LYS A 262 7.85 -7.97 18.82
CA LYS A 262 8.32 -6.96 19.77
C LYS A 262 8.60 -7.55 21.16
N SER A 263 7.83 -8.53 21.62
CA SER A 263 8.06 -9.18 22.93
C SER A 263 9.31 -10.06 22.96
N ASN A 264 9.68 -10.67 21.83
CA ASN A 264 10.83 -11.58 21.77
C ASN A 264 12.20 -10.88 21.58
N LYS A 265 12.25 -9.55 21.51
CA LYS A 265 13.50 -8.76 21.39
C LYS A 265 13.89 -8.02 22.68
N VAL A 266 13.22 -8.31 23.81
CA VAL A 266 13.44 -7.63 25.11
C VAL A 266 14.10 -8.55 26.16
N ASN A 267 14.61 -9.73 25.75
CA ASN A 267 15.40 -10.61 26.62
C ASN A 267 16.85 -10.71 26.13
#